data_AF-A0A9E1AV61-F1
#
_entry.id   AF-A0A9E1AV61-F1
#
_cell.length_a   1.000
_cell.length_b   1.000
_cell.length_c   1.000
_cell.angle_alpha   90.00
_cell.angle_beta   90.00
_cell.angle_gamma   90.00
#
_symmetry.space_group_name_H-M   'P 1'
#
loop_
_entity.id
_entity.type
_entity.pdbx_description
1 polymer ?
#
loop_
_entity_poly.entity_id
_entity_poly.type
_entity_poly.pdbx_seq_one_letter_code
_entity_poly.pdbx_strand_id
1 'polypeptide(L)'
;MKIKTKFLLFLILFILSIFLLIYLCNITYTLFLNKIYIENSFNQENIFKINKIVFFSSASGDVSTNTNNTSTLRNIIQYTDIAIFIDNSSSELSYKNTLKSVSIEDIKFINMPKIGSPKLYYKNLSSFASSNFDDKYILNNSLNFTIAQDDNADLSSPILYNNCANPIVISYKNENLITDHTISNKDSISYDGSLLKDCNIILSNLKCSFSFYIVIENNLGHKYRCPIYLTIPLSNGTSSIYNGSFYYTYNPDYYFYLYT
;
A
#
# COMPACT_ATOMS: atom_id res chain seq x y z
N MET A 1 21.98 -22.79 -71.88
CA MET A 1 21.82 -23.55 -70.61
C MET A 1 20.47 -23.19 -69.98
N LYS A 2 19.41 -23.98 -70.20
CA LYS A 2 18.09 -23.71 -69.59
C LYS A 2 18.19 -24.05 -68.11
N ILE A 3 18.40 -23.05 -67.25
CA ILE A 3 18.18 -23.21 -65.81
C ILE A 3 16.73 -23.67 -65.67
N LYS A 4 16.53 -24.92 -65.26
CA LYS A 4 15.19 -25.50 -65.11
C LYS A 4 14.47 -24.62 -64.09
N THR A 5 13.32 -24.05 -64.44
CA THR A 5 12.48 -23.16 -63.60
C THR A 5 12.32 -23.62 -62.15
N LYS A 6 12.35 -24.94 -61.92
CA LYS A 6 12.37 -25.57 -60.59
C LYS A 6 13.57 -25.16 -59.71
N PHE A 7 14.75 -25.00 -60.30
CA PHE A 7 15.97 -24.57 -59.60
C PHE A 7 15.91 -23.10 -59.19
N LEU A 8 15.34 -22.22 -60.04
CA LEU A 8 15.13 -20.81 -59.70
C LEU A 8 14.14 -20.68 -58.53
N LEU A 9 13.06 -21.46 -58.56
CA LEU A 9 12.04 -21.47 -57.50
C LEU A 9 12.61 -21.99 -56.18
N PHE A 10 13.49 -23.00 -56.23
CA PHE A 10 14.24 -23.47 -55.07
C PHE A 10 15.17 -22.39 -54.49
N LEU A 11 15.90 -21.65 -55.34
CA LEU A 11 16.79 -20.57 -54.91
C LEU A 11 16.01 -19.45 -54.21
N ILE A 12 14.85 -19.07 -54.75
CA ILE A 12 13.97 -18.07 -54.14
C ILE A 12 13.48 -18.55 -52.77
N LEU A 13 13.02 -19.81 -52.67
CA LEU A 13 12.58 -20.40 -51.40
C LEU A 13 13.72 -20.43 -50.36
N PHE A 14 14.93 -20.74 -50.81
CA PHE A 14 16.11 -20.78 -49.96
C PHE A 14 16.46 -19.40 -49.40
N ILE A 15 16.43 -18.36 -50.25
CA ILE A 15 16.65 -16.97 -49.83
C ILE A 15 15.56 -16.55 -48.84
N LEU A 16 14.29 -16.88 -49.11
CA LEU A 16 13.18 -16.56 -48.21
C LEU A 16 13.35 -17.22 -46.82
N SER A 17 13.82 -18.48 -46.81
CA SER A 17 14.12 -19.22 -45.58
C SER A 17 15.23 -18.56 -44.76
N ILE A 18 16.29 -18.06 -45.41
CA ILE A 18 17.37 -17.31 -44.76
C ILE A 18 16.82 -16.02 -44.12
N PHE A 19 16.00 -15.26 -44.84
CA PHE A 19 15.40 -14.04 -44.29
C PHE A 19 14.50 -14.35 -43.08
N LEU A 20 13.72 -15.42 -43.14
CA LEU A 20 12.89 -15.87 -42.03
C LEU A 20 13.74 -16.25 -40.81
N LEU A 21 14.86 -16.96 -41.03
CA LEU A 21 15.78 -17.33 -39.95
C LEU A 21 16.39 -16.10 -39.27
N ILE A 22 16.85 -15.11 -40.06
CA ILE A 22 17.39 -13.85 -39.52
C ILE A 22 16.33 -13.12 -38.68
N TYR A 23 15.09 -13.06 -39.16
CA TYR A 23 13.98 -12.43 -38.43
C TYR A 23 13.71 -13.12 -37.09
N LEU A 24 13.65 -14.45 -37.07
CA LEU A 24 13.46 -15.24 -35.84
C LEU A 24 14.64 -15.11 -34.87
N CYS A 25 15.88 -15.09 -35.37
CA CYS A 25 17.06 -14.81 -34.55
C CYS A 25 16.99 -13.43 -33.91
N ASN A 26 16.49 -12.42 -34.62
CA ASN A 26 16.40 -11.05 -34.08
C ASN A 26 15.33 -10.94 -32.97
N ILE A 27 14.18 -11.63 -33.13
CA ILE A 27 13.15 -11.72 -32.08
C ILE A 27 13.72 -12.40 -30.83
N THR A 28 14.34 -13.57 -31.00
CA THR A 28 14.91 -14.33 -29.87
C THR A 28 16.03 -13.57 -29.17
N TYR A 29 16.89 -12.87 -29.92
CA TYR A 29 17.92 -12.00 -29.38
C TYR A 29 17.34 -10.84 -28.57
N THR A 30 16.28 -10.19 -29.08
CA THR A 30 15.60 -9.09 -28.36
C THR A 30 14.97 -9.56 -27.06
N LEU A 31 14.30 -10.72 -27.08
CA LEU A 31 13.73 -11.33 -25.87
C LEU A 31 14.81 -11.70 -24.85
N PHE A 32 15.96 -12.21 -25.32
CA PHE A 32 17.10 -12.55 -24.49
C PHE A 32 17.72 -11.31 -23.83
N LEU A 33 17.94 -10.23 -24.57
CA LEU A 33 18.44 -8.98 -24.00
C LEU A 33 17.46 -8.37 -22.99
N ASN A 34 16.16 -8.37 -23.29
CA ASN A 34 15.16 -7.90 -22.34
C ASN A 34 15.17 -8.73 -21.05
N LYS A 35 15.32 -10.05 -21.15
CA LYS A 35 15.46 -10.93 -20.00
C LYS A 35 16.69 -10.58 -19.17
N ILE A 36 17.87 -10.44 -19.80
CA ILE A 36 19.10 -10.05 -19.11
C ILE A 36 18.96 -8.68 -18.44
N TYR A 37 18.36 -7.71 -19.12
CA TYR A 37 18.12 -6.38 -18.56
C TYR A 37 17.26 -6.45 -17.29
N ILE A 38 16.16 -7.23 -17.34
CA ILE A 38 15.28 -7.46 -16.19
C ILE A 38 16.05 -8.18 -15.07
N GLU A 39 16.77 -9.27 -15.35
CA GLU A 39 17.57 -9.99 -14.35
C GLU A 39 18.63 -9.10 -13.69
N ASN A 40 19.33 -8.27 -14.46
CA ASN A 40 20.32 -7.33 -13.94
C ASN A 40 19.68 -6.19 -13.13
N SER A 41 18.45 -5.78 -13.44
CA SER A 41 17.70 -4.81 -12.64
C SER A 41 17.34 -5.35 -11.26
N PHE A 42 17.15 -6.67 -11.13
CA PHE A 42 16.90 -7.35 -9.86
C PHE A 42 18.19 -7.66 -9.06
N ASN A 43 19.36 -7.67 -9.71
CA ASN A 43 20.66 -7.86 -9.06
C ASN A 43 21.27 -6.57 -8.50
N GLN A 44 20.52 -5.47 -8.48
CA GLN A 44 20.98 -4.22 -7.88
C GLN A 44 21.02 -4.31 -6.35
N GLU A 45 21.96 -3.60 -5.73
CA GLU A 45 21.99 -3.48 -4.27
C GLU A 45 20.69 -2.83 -3.77
N ASN A 46 19.91 -3.60 -3.01
CA ASN A 46 18.68 -3.14 -2.37
C ASN A 46 19.02 -2.20 -1.21
N ILE A 47 19.06 -0.90 -1.50
CA ILE A 47 19.38 0.13 -0.50
C ILE A 47 18.21 0.32 0.47
N PHE A 48 17.00 0.42 -0.06
CA PHE A 48 15.78 0.57 0.72
C PHE A 48 14.93 -0.69 0.58
N LYS A 49 14.31 -1.10 1.68
CA LYS A 49 13.32 -2.18 1.72
C LYS A 49 12.24 -1.87 2.74
N ILE A 50 11.09 -2.52 2.63
CA ILE A 50 10.06 -2.54 3.66
C ILE A 50 9.93 -3.98 4.13
N ASN A 51 10.32 -4.22 5.38
CA ASN A 51 10.26 -5.52 6.03
C ASN A 51 9.26 -5.57 7.19
N LYS A 52 8.61 -4.45 7.50
CA LYS A 52 7.65 -4.35 8.60
C LYS A 52 6.56 -3.33 8.26
N ILE A 53 5.32 -3.78 8.35
CA ILE A 53 4.13 -2.95 8.28
C ILE A 53 3.25 -3.31 9.47
N VAL A 54 2.90 -2.30 10.28
CA VAL A 54 2.06 -2.48 11.46
C VAL A 54 0.68 -1.90 11.18
N PHE A 55 -0.35 -2.70 11.49
CA PHE A 55 -1.76 -2.34 11.36
C PHE A 55 -2.39 -2.27 12.74
N PHE A 56 -3.17 -1.23 12.98
CA PHE A 56 -4.09 -1.12 14.10
C PHE A 56 -5.49 -0.86 13.58
N SER A 57 -6.38 -1.83 13.75
CA SER A 57 -7.76 -1.76 13.29
C SER A 57 -8.72 -1.61 14.47
N SER A 58 -9.64 -0.64 14.39
CA SER A 58 -10.68 -0.42 15.39
C SER A 58 -11.92 0.23 14.75
N ALA A 59 -12.93 0.54 15.56
CA ALA A 59 -14.15 1.22 15.14
C ALA A 59 -14.53 2.33 16.11
N SER A 60 -15.37 3.24 15.64
CA SER A 60 -15.93 4.32 16.46
C SER A 60 -17.29 4.73 15.89
N GLY A 61 -18.02 5.57 16.60
CA GLY A 61 -19.29 6.11 16.14
C GLY A 61 -19.97 6.95 17.22
N ASP A 62 -21.09 7.54 16.83
CA ASP A 62 -21.91 8.36 17.71
C ASP A 62 -22.92 7.48 18.44
N VAL A 63 -23.08 7.72 19.73
CA VAL A 63 -23.98 6.95 20.59
C VAL A 63 -24.88 7.93 21.34
N SER A 64 -26.20 7.79 21.17
CA SER A 64 -27.19 8.51 21.95
C SER A 64 -27.98 7.55 22.83
N THR A 65 -27.90 7.71 24.14
CA THR A 65 -28.70 6.95 25.11
C THR A 65 -30.12 7.50 25.18
N ASN A 66 -31.10 6.61 25.04
CA ASN A 66 -32.53 6.94 25.13
C ASN A 66 -33.05 6.68 26.54
N THR A 67 -34.22 7.25 26.86
CA THR A 67 -34.87 7.15 28.19
C THR A 67 -35.25 5.74 28.62
N ASN A 68 -35.30 4.78 27.69
CA ASN A 68 -35.80 3.42 27.91
C ASN A 68 -34.68 2.37 28.01
N ASN A 69 -33.48 2.75 28.48
CA ASN A 69 -32.29 1.87 28.52
C ASN A 69 -31.91 1.29 27.14
N THR A 70 -32.25 2.00 26.07
CA THR A 70 -31.79 1.69 24.71
C THR A 70 -30.78 2.73 24.28
N SER A 71 -29.88 2.35 23.39
CA SER A 71 -28.91 3.26 22.80
C SER A 71 -28.98 3.19 21.29
N THR A 72 -28.99 4.34 20.65
CA THR A 72 -28.96 4.45 19.19
C THR A 72 -27.54 4.80 18.75
N LEU A 73 -26.97 3.93 17.92
CA LEU A 73 -25.66 4.07 17.30
C LEU A 73 -25.80 4.65 15.89
N ARG A 74 -24.97 5.64 15.59
CA ARG A 74 -24.94 6.37 14.31
C ARG A 74 -23.50 6.56 13.85
N ASN A 75 -23.35 6.89 12.57
CA ASN A 75 -22.06 7.28 11.99
C ASN A 75 -20.93 6.28 12.32
N ILE A 76 -21.27 4.98 12.33
CA ILE A 76 -20.30 3.95 12.68
C ILE A 76 -19.25 3.90 11.58
N ILE A 77 -18.00 3.99 11.99
CA ILE A 77 -16.82 3.91 11.14
C ILE A 77 -15.97 2.73 11.58
N GLN A 78 -15.30 2.11 10.61
CA GLN A 78 -14.18 1.21 10.85
C GLN A 78 -12.93 1.90 10.32
N TYR A 79 -11.84 1.85 11.08
CA TYR A 79 -10.57 2.40 10.63
C TYR A 79 -9.41 1.45 10.88
N THR A 80 -8.35 1.63 10.10
CA THR A 80 -7.09 0.92 10.24
C THR A 80 -5.95 1.90 10.03
N ASP A 81 -5.21 2.21 11.10
CA ASP A 81 -3.96 2.94 11.00
C ASP A 81 -2.84 2.00 10.56
N ILE A 82 -1.98 2.46 9.66
CA ILE A 82 -0.96 1.67 8.97
C ILE A 82 0.36 2.41 9.08
N ALA A 83 1.34 1.79 9.73
CA ALA A 83 2.72 2.27 9.82
C ALA A 83 3.64 1.40 8.95
N ILE A 84 4.25 2.01 7.93
CA ILE A 84 5.13 1.34 6.96
C ILE A 84 6.56 1.76 7.28
N PHE A 85 7.39 0.80 7.68
CA PHE A 85 8.78 1.04 8.05
C PHE A 85 9.69 0.83 6.85
N ILE A 86 10.45 1.87 6.49
CA ILE A 86 11.50 1.79 5.47
C ILE A 86 12.81 1.48 6.18
N ASP A 87 13.49 0.44 5.75
CA ASP A 87 14.81 0.03 6.22
C ASP A 87 15.84 0.38 5.14
N ASN A 88 16.84 1.18 5.50
CA ASN A 88 17.93 1.60 4.61
C ASN A 88 19.15 0.65 4.63
N SER A 89 18.97 -0.54 5.22
CA SER A 89 19.82 -1.74 5.11
C SER A 89 21.33 -1.50 5.34
N SER A 90 21.67 -0.52 6.18
CA SER A 90 23.06 -0.16 6.51
C SER A 90 23.16 0.34 7.94
N SER A 91 24.25 -0.04 8.62
CA SER A 91 24.58 0.47 9.95
C SER A 91 25.10 1.91 9.94
N GLU A 92 25.67 2.36 8.82
CA GLU A 92 26.22 3.70 8.64
C GLU A 92 25.41 4.49 7.61
N LEU A 93 25.13 5.77 7.90
CA LEU A 93 24.41 6.68 7.01
C LEU A 93 25.35 7.27 5.96
N SER A 94 24.88 7.34 4.72
CA SER A 94 25.57 7.90 3.57
C SER A 94 24.56 8.56 2.64
N TYR A 95 25.03 9.40 1.71
CA TYR A 95 24.15 10.02 0.72
C TYR A 95 23.33 9.01 -0.11
N LYS A 96 23.81 7.77 -0.24
CA LYS A 96 23.14 6.70 -0.99
C LYS A 96 21.92 6.15 -0.25
N ASN A 97 21.97 6.03 1.08
CA ASN A 97 20.97 5.34 1.91
C ASN A 97 20.16 6.29 2.83
N THR A 98 20.29 7.59 2.61
CA THR A 98 19.47 8.63 3.24
C THR A 98 18.43 9.18 2.26
N LEU A 99 17.25 9.50 2.76
CA LEU A 99 16.15 10.08 2.00
C LEU A 99 16.45 11.55 1.65
N LYS A 100 16.09 11.93 0.42
CA LYS A 100 16.04 13.33 -0.04
C LYS A 100 14.59 13.75 -0.32
N SER A 101 13.81 12.86 -0.91
CA SER A 101 12.36 13.03 -1.06
C SER A 101 11.66 11.68 -1.02
N VAL A 102 10.41 11.67 -0.56
CA VAL A 102 9.54 10.48 -0.59
C VAL A 102 8.15 10.91 -1.04
N SER A 103 7.52 10.10 -1.88
CA SER A 103 6.12 10.27 -2.28
C SER A 103 5.37 8.94 -2.26
N ILE A 104 4.06 9.02 -1.99
CA ILE A 104 3.09 7.98 -2.33
C ILE A 104 2.40 8.42 -3.63
N GLU A 105 2.26 7.52 -4.58
CA GLU A 105 1.70 7.81 -5.91
C GLU A 105 0.74 6.70 -6.39
N ASP A 106 -0.21 7.08 -7.25
CA ASP A 106 -1.12 6.18 -7.96
C ASP A 106 -1.91 5.25 -7.02
N ILE A 107 -2.52 5.85 -5.99
CA ILE A 107 -3.36 5.15 -5.04
C ILE A 107 -4.58 4.57 -5.75
N LYS A 108 -4.79 3.26 -5.61
CA LYS A 108 -5.85 2.51 -6.27
C LYS A 108 -6.50 1.52 -5.31
N PHE A 109 -7.81 1.62 -5.13
CA PHE A 109 -8.57 0.55 -4.48
C PHE A 109 -8.74 -0.62 -5.45
N ILE A 110 -8.27 -1.80 -5.03
CA ILE A 110 -8.35 -3.04 -5.82
C ILE A 110 -9.63 -3.80 -5.50
N ASN A 111 -9.98 -3.88 -4.21
CA ASN A 111 -11.24 -4.44 -3.74
C ASN A 111 -11.90 -3.43 -2.82
N MET A 112 -13.15 -3.07 -3.13
CA MET A 112 -13.98 -2.20 -2.30
C MET A 112 -14.76 -3.03 -1.26
N PRO A 113 -15.03 -2.48 -0.06
CA PRO A 113 -15.95 -3.08 0.88
C PRO A 113 -17.36 -3.11 0.27
N LYS A 114 -18.17 -4.10 0.68
CA LYS A 114 -19.57 -4.22 0.24
C LYS A 114 -20.49 -3.17 0.88
N ILE A 115 -20.09 -2.65 2.05
CA ILE A 115 -20.80 -1.61 2.77
C ILE A 115 -19.85 -0.50 3.19
N GLY A 116 -20.38 0.71 3.28
CA GLY A 116 -19.65 1.91 3.64
C GLY A 116 -18.95 2.59 2.46
N SER A 117 -18.17 3.61 2.78
CA SER A 117 -17.40 4.43 1.84
C SER A 117 -15.95 4.49 2.28
N PRO A 118 -15.03 3.76 1.61
CA PRO A 118 -13.63 3.74 1.97
C PRO A 118 -12.91 5.03 1.57
N LYS A 119 -12.04 5.53 2.45
CA LYS A 119 -11.15 6.67 2.24
C LYS A 119 -9.78 6.38 2.87
N LEU A 120 -8.74 7.02 2.32
CA LEU A 120 -7.39 7.01 2.88
C LEU A 120 -7.02 8.41 3.35
N TYR A 121 -6.28 8.48 4.45
CA TYR A 121 -5.85 9.72 5.08
C TYR A 121 -4.36 9.66 5.38
N TYR A 122 -3.66 10.79 5.28
CA TYR A 122 -2.44 10.97 6.04
C TYR A 122 -2.78 10.95 7.54
N LYS A 123 -1.93 10.31 8.34
CA LYS A 123 -2.11 10.21 9.78
C LYS A 123 -0.83 10.66 10.48
N ASN A 124 -0.98 11.56 11.44
CA ASN A 124 0.12 11.95 12.32
C ASN A 124 0.47 10.75 13.23
N LEU A 125 1.77 10.45 13.36
CA LEU A 125 2.27 9.37 14.20
C LEU A 125 1.81 9.49 15.67
N SER A 126 1.73 10.71 16.21
CA SER A 126 1.27 10.94 17.59
C SER A 126 -0.22 10.68 17.81
N SER A 127 -1.02 10.63 16.73
CA SER A 127 -2.45 10.29 16.77
C SER A 127 -2.73 8.86 16.29
N PHE A 128 -1.69 8.02 16.17
CA PHE A 128 -1.85 6.60 15.87
C PHE A 128 -2.76 5.93 16.90
N ALA A 129 -3.64 5.04 16.42
CA ALA A 129 -4.68 4.38 17.18
C ALA A 129 -5.81 5.29 17.72
N SER A 130 -5.92 6.53 17.22
CA SER A 130 -7.05 7.42 17.54
C SER A 130 -8.08 7.45 16.42
N SER A 131 -9.35 7.64 16.77
CA SER A 131 -10.45 7.79 15.80
C SER A 131 -10.60 9.22 15.27
N ASN A 132 -9.58 10.07 15.39
CA ASN A 132 -9.64 11.45 14.91
C ASN A 132 -9.21 11.53 13.44
N PHE A 133 -10.07 12.12 12.62
CA PHE A 133 -9.86 12.32 11.18
C PHE A 133 -10.11 13.77 10.81
N ASP A 134 -9.30 14.29 9.90
CA ASP A 134 -9.45 15.63 9.35
C ASP A 134 -9.45 15.51 7.82
N ASP A 135 -10.53 15.97 7.19
CA ASP A 135 -10.73 15.82 5.75
C ASP A 135 -9.69 16.57 4.91
N LYS A 136 -8.96 17.53 5.50
CA LYS A 136 -7.80 18.16 4.84
C LYS A 136 -6.67 17.18 4.53
N TYR A 137 -6.63 16.03 5.20
CA TYR A 137 -5.62 15.00 5.04
C TYR A 137 -6.07 13.81 4.17
N ILE A 138 -7.22 13.90 3.49
CA ILE A 138 -7.66 12.87 2.55
C ILE A 138 -6.64 12.69 1.43
N LEU A 139 -6.28 11.44 1.15
CA LEU A 139 -5.38 11.05 0.06
C LEU A 139 -6.18 10.63 -1.16
N ASN A 140 -6.21 11.49 -2.19
CA ASN A 140 -6.94 11.21 -3.42
C ASN A 140 -6.10 10.46 -4.47
N ASN A 141 -4.80 10.76 -4.59
CA ASN A 141 -3.94 10.14 -5.60
C ASN A 141 -2.46 10.07 -5.19
N SER A 142 -1.95 11.13 -4.57
CA SER A 142 -0.57 11.21 -4.14
C SER A 142 -0.39 11.97 -2.83
N LEU A 143 0.75 11.76 -2.19
CA LEU A 143 1.21 12.45 -0.99
C LEU A 143 2.72 12.64 -1.09
N ASN A 144 3.20 13.87 -0.86
CA ASN A 144 4.63 14.15 -0.78
C ASN A 144 5.03 14.34 0.68
N PHE A 145 6.19 13.81 1.04
CA PHE A 145 6.78 13.99 2.36
C PHE A 145 7.89 15.03 2.31
N THR A 146 7.91 15.91 3.30
CA THR A 146 9.06 16.76 3.57
C THR A 146 10.10 15.95 4.34
N ILE A 147 11.37 16.07 3.97
CA ILE A 147 12.44 15.34 4.66
C ILE A 147 13.12 16.26 5.67
N ALA A 148 13.09 15.85 6.93
CA ALA A 148 13.79 16.50 8.02
C ALA A 148 15.19 15.91 8.20
N GLN A 149 16.16 16.78 8.42
CA GLN A 149 17.52 16.40 8.81
C GLN A 149 17.76 16.53 10.32
N ASP A 150 16.92 17.29 11.00
CA ASP A 150 17.02 17.58 12.43
C ASP A 150 16.07 16.67 13.20
N ASP A 151 16.51 16.13 14.34
CA ASP A 151 15.80 15.08 15.07
C ASP A 151 14.53 15.61 15.79
N ASN A 152 14.32 16.92 15.81
CA ASN A 152 13.22 17.58 16.53
C ASN A 152 12.07 18.08 15.64
N ALA A 153 11.93 17.55 14.43
CA ALA A 153 10.89 17.96 13.50
C ALA A 153 9.47 17.66 14.02
N ASP A 154 8.53 18.56 13.75
CA ASP A 154 7.11 18.34 14.08
C ASP A 154 6.46 17.37 13.09
N LEU A 155 6.26 16.13 13.54
CA LEU A 155 5.63 15.05 12.77
C LEU A 155 4.10 15.19 12.63
N SER A 156 3.54 16.36 12.98
CA SER A 156 2.13 16.68 12.76
C SER A 156 1.74 16.82 11.29
N SER A 157 2.72 17.13 10.44
CA SER A 157 2.61 17.18 8.99
C SER A 157 3.38 16.02 8.34
N PRO A 158 3.17 15.72 7.04
CA PRO A 158 3.81 14.60 6.34
C PRO A 158 5.35 14.75 6.27
N ILE A 159 6.04 14.45 7.36
CA ILE A 159 7.49 14.57 7.52
C ILE A 159 8.11 13.20 7.80
N LEU A 160 9.24 12.94 7.15
CA LEU A 160 10.10 11.80 7.44
C LEU A 160 11.51 12.27 7.78
N TYR A 161 12.16 11.59 8.71
CA TYR A 161 13.59 11.79 8.94
C TYR A 161 14.41 11.18 7.80
N ASN A 162 15.48 11.85 7.40
CA ASN A 162 16.36 11.42 6.32
C ASN A 162 16.99 10.02 6.54
N ASN A 163 17.06 9.57 7.78
CA ASN A 163 17.64 8.30 8.22
C ASN A 163 16.60 7.17 8.33
N CYS A 164 15.35 7.39 7.90
CA CYS A 164 14.24 6.44 8.01
C CYS A 164 13.83 6.09 9.45
N ALA A 165 14.13 6.94 10.44
CA ALA A 165 13.82 6.66 11.84
C ALA A 165 12.31 6.57 12.16
N ASN A 166 11.47 7.30 11.43
CA ASN A 166 10.03 7.25 11.58
C ASN A 166 9.34 6.57 10.39
N PRO A 167 8.24 5.83 10.62
CA PRO A 167 7.50 5.18 9.55
C PRO A 167 6.65 6.19 8.77
N ILE A 168 6.30 5.81 7.54
CA ILE A 168 5.17 6.40 6.84
C ILE A 168 3.89 5.97 7.55
N VAL A 169 3.03 6.93 7.91
CA VAL A 169 1.76 6.63 8.57
C VAL A 169 0.59 7.13 7.74
N ILE A 170 -0.29 6.19 7.38
CA ILE A 170 -1.57 6.47 6.71
C ILE A 170 -2.69 5.78 7.49
N SER A 171 -3.93 6.24 7.29
CA SER A 171 -5.10 5.63 7.90
C SER A 171 -6.15 5.32 6.85
N TYR A 172 -6.63 4.10 6.86
CA TYR A 172 -7.83 3.69 6.15
C TYR A 172 -9.05 3.94 7.02
N LYS A 173 -10.09 4.55 6.46
CA LYS A 173 -11.39 4.76 7.12
C LYS A 173 -12.49 4.29 6.19
N ASN A 174 -13.32 3.36 6.66
CA ASN A 174 -14.58 3.01 6.03
C ASN A 174 -15.72 3.64 6.85
N GLU A 175 -16.35 4.67 6.28
CA GLU A 175 -17.44 5.39 6.94
C GLU A 175 -18.81 4.98 6.39
N ASN A 176 -19.89 5.51 6.98
CA ASN A 176 -21.27 5.23 6.58
C ASN A 176 -21.62 3.73 6.61
N LEU A 177 -21.14 3.00 7.61
CA LEU A 177 -21.41 1.56 7.75
C LEU A 177 -22.87 1.27 8.10
N ILE A 178 -23.49 2.17 8.86
CA ILE A 178 -24.91 2.13 9.22
C ILE A 178 -25.39 3.56 9.50
N THR A 179 -26.66 3.83 9.21
CA THR A 179 -27.29 5.13 9.47
C THR A 179 -27.79 5.22 10.91
N ASP A 180 -28.60 4.24 11.34
CA ASP A 180 -29.13 4.11 12.69
C ASP A 180 -29.21 2.63 13.09
N HIS A 181 -28.76 2.30 14.30
CA HIS A 181 -28.95 0.99 14.91
C HIS A 181 -29.28 1.13 16.39
N THR A 182 -30.40 0.54 16.83
CA THR A 182 -30.78 0.62 18.24
C THR A 182 -30.50 -0.70 18.95
N ILE A 183 -29.70 -0.64 20.00
CA ILE A 183 -29.45 -1.76 20.90
C ILE A 183 -30.18 -1.54 22.23
N SER A 184 -30.59 -2.62 22.87
CA SER A 184 -31.32 -2.60 24.14
C SER A 184 -30.52 -3.29 25.23
N ASN A 185 -30.65 -2.84 26.48
CA ASN A 185 -30.16 -3.54 27.68
C ASN A 185 -28.65 -3.86 27.64
N LYS A 186 -27.82 -2.88 27.26
CA LYS A 186 -26.36 -3.00 27.34
C LYS A 186 -25.82 -2.09 28.45
N ASP A 187 -25.03 -2.65 29.36
CA ASP A 187 -24.52 -1.95 30.55
C ASP A 187 -23.52 -0.84 30.19
N SER A 188 -22.74 -1.02 29.12
CA SER A 188 -21.78 -0.02 28.64
C SER A 188 -21.49 -0.19 27.15
N ILE A 189 -21.23 0.91 26.46
CA ILE A 189 -20.84 0.92 25.05
C ILE A 189 -19.37 1.32 24.93
N SER A 190 -18.57 0.44 24.34
CA SER A 190 -17.15 0.70 24.06
C SER A 190 -16.99 1.42 22.72
N TYR A 191 -16.06 2.35 22.62
CA TYR A 191 -15.75 3.06 21.36
C TYR A 191 -14.60 2.37 20.62
N ASP A 192 -14.84 1.12 20.24
CA ASP A 192 -13.85 0.27 19.60
C ASP A 192 -14.51 -0.71 18.62
N GLY A 193 -13.73 -1.62 18.05
CA GLY A 193 -14.16 -2.64 17.11
C GLY A 193 -15.31 -3.57 17.59
N SER A 194 -15.58 -3.66 18.90
CA SER A 194 -16.75 -4.38 19.40
C SER A 194 -18.08 -3.74 18.98
N LEU A 195 -18.08 -2.43 18.66
CA LEU A 195 -19.24 -1.72 18.08
C LEU A 195 -19.73 -2.37 16.77
N LEU A 196 -18.81 -2.88 15.96
CA LEU A 196 -19.17 -3.53 14.70
C LEU A 196 -19.99 -4.79 14.97
N LYS A 197 -19.68 -5.51 16.06
CA LYS A 197 -20.44 -6.68 16.50
C LYS A 197 -21.81 -6.29 17.02
N ASP A 198 -21.87 -5.23 17.83
CA ASP A 198 -23.14 -4.71 18.37
C ASP A 198 -24.09 -4.26 17.25
N CYS A 199 -23.56 -3.69 16.17
CA CYS A 199 -24.30 -3.27 14.99
C CYS A 199 -24.58 -4.41 13.99
N ASN A 200 -24.27 -5.67 14.33
CA ASN A 200 -24.40 -6.84 13.44
C ASN A 200 -23.69 -6.69 12.08
N ILE A 201 -22.59 -5.92 12.02
CA ILE A 201 -21.82 -5.71 10.80
C ILE A 201 -20.92 -6.91 10.55
N ILE A 202 -21.13 -7.64 9.46
CA ILE A 202 -20.33 -8.83 9.09
C ILE A 202 -18.95 -8.41 8.53
N LEU A 203 -17.85 -8.93 9.10
CA LEU A 203 -16.48 -8.58 8.66
C LEU A 203 -16.20 -8.84 7.18
N SER A 204 -16.81 -9.86 6.58
CA SER A 204 -16.65 -10.13 5.14
C SER A 204 -17.15 -8.99 4.25
N ASN A 205 -18.06 -8.16 4.75
CA ASN A 205 -18.58 -6.99 4.04
C ASN A 205 -17.63 -5.78 4.14
N LEU A 206 -16.66 -5.81 5.05
CA LEU A 206 -15.67 -4.75 5.28
C LEU A 206 -14.32 -5.02 4.58
N LYS A 207 -14.17 -6.17 3.90
CA LYS A 207 -12.93 -6.52 3.22
C LYS A 207 -12.58 -5.45 2.18
N CYS A 208 -11.38 -4.90 2.30
CA CYS A 208 -10.85 -3.88 1.42
C CYS A 208 -9.37 -4.13 1.16
N SER A 209 -8.91 -3.85 -0.07
CA SER A 209 -7.51 -3.88 -0.43
C SER A 209 -7.19 -2.78 -1.42
N PHE A 210 -6.01 -2.20 -1.32
CA PHE A 210 -5.56 -1.12 -2.18
C PHE A 210 -4.06 -1.23 -2.45
N SER A 211 -3.63 -0.55 -3.50
CA SER A 211 -2.25 -0.48 -3.93
C SER A 211 -1.82 0.94 -4.20
N PHE A 212 -0.53 1.19 -4.11
CA PHE A 212 0.11 2.46 -4.46
C PHE A 212 1.60 2.20 -4.69
N TYR A 213 2.31 3.21 -5.16
CA TYR A 213 3.77 3.19 -5.19
C TYR A 213 4.33 4.09 -4.10
N ILE A 214 5.44 3.66 -3.50
CA ILE A 214 6.32 4.56 -2.77
C ILE A 214 7.50 4.86 -3.68
N VAL A 215 7.77 6.15 -3.89
CA VAL A 215 8.92 6.63 -4.65
C VAL A 215 9.87 7.35 -3.69
N ILE A 216 11.15 7.02 -3.77
CA ILE A 216 12.22 7.60 -2.94
C ILE A 216 13.28 8.19 -3.87
N GLU A 217 13.70 9.43 -3.62
CA GLU A 217 14.95 9.96 -4.16
C GLU A 217 15.98 10.01 -3.02
N ASN A 218 17.21 9.58 -3.26
CA ASN A 218 18.30 9.73 -2.30
C ASN A 218 19.11 11.02 -2.54
N ASN A 219 20.10 11.28 -1.70
CA ASN A 219 20.93 12.48 -1.80
C ASN A 219 21.95 12.44 -2.96
N LEU A 220 22.07 11.31 -3.68
CA LEU A 220 22.81 11.22 -4.95
C LEU A 220 21.92 11.51 -6.17
N GLY A 221 20.61 11.70 -5.97
CA GLY A 221 19.64 11.93 -7.04
C GLY A 221 19.10 10.66 -7.72
N HIS A 222 19.48 9.47 -7.24
CA HIS A 222 18.90 8.21 -7.72
C HIS A 222 17.48 8.07 -7.22
N LYS A 223 16.56 7.66 -8.10
CA LYS A 223 15.16 7.43 -7.74
C LYS A 223 14.85 5.96 -7.71
N TYR A 224 14.16 5.55 -6.66
CA TYR A 224 13.71 4.19 -6.46
C TYR A 224 12.19 4.14 -6.33
N ARG A 225 11.60 3.04 -6.78
CA ARG A 225 10.16 2.83 -6.74
C ARG A 225 9.84 1.45 -6.20
N CYS A 226 8.86 1.38 -5.30
CA CYS A 226 8.35 0.14 -4.75
C CYS A 226 6.82 0.07 -4.91
N PRO A 227 6.27 -0.93 -5.62
CA PRO A 227 4.84 -1.20 -5.61
C PRO A 227 4.43 -1.82 -4.28
N ILE A 228 3.40 -1.28 -3.66
CA ILE A 228 2.84 -1.76 -2.39
C ILE A 228 1.40 -2.21 -2.61
N TYR A 229 1.05 -3.38 -2.06
CA TYR A 229 -0.31 -3.91 -2.05
C TYR A 229 -0.68 -4.28 -0.63
N LEU A 230 -1.72 -3.65 -0.08
CA LEU A 230 -2.19 -3.89 1.28
C LEU A 230 -3.63 -4.39 1.27
N THR A 231 -3.89 -5.38 2.12
CA THR A 231 -5.25 -5.82 2.47
C THR A 231 -5.50 -5.43 3.92
N ILE A 232 -6.66 -4.82 4.20
CA ILE A 232 -7.03 -4.40 5.55
C ILE A 232 -7.25 -5.63 6.44
N PRO A 233 -6.43 -5.84 7.49
CA PRO A 233 -6.56 -7.01 8.33
C PRO A 233 -7.54 -6.75 9.47
N LEU A 234 -8.56 -7.60 9.57
CA LEU A 234 -9.63 -7.50 10.58
C LEU A 234 -9.69 -8.71 11.53
N SER A 235 -8.97 -9.78 11.22
CA SER A 235 -8.91 -11.01 12.01
C SER A 235 -7.72 -11.88 11.63
N ASN A 236 -7.24 -12.73 12.55
CA ASN A 236 -6.23 -13.76 12.31
C ASN A 236 -6.74 -15.19 12.60
N GLY A 237 -8.06 -15.39 12.61
CA GLY A 237 -8.71 -16.68 12.91
C GLY A 237 -8.87 -16.99 14.40
N THR A 238 -8.03 -16.42 15.27
CA THR A 238 -8.15 -16.57 16.75
C THR A 238 -8.76 -15.35 17.41
N SER A 239 -8.44 -14.17 16.89
CA SER A 239 -8.92 -12.86 17.35
C SER A 239 -9.36 -12.03 16.16
N SER A 240 -10.18 -11.01 16.44
CA SER A 240 -10.70 -10.10 15.44
C SER A 240 -10.89 -8.71 16.02
N ILE A 241 -11.19 -7.76 15.15
CA ILE A 241 -11.60 -6.40 15.52
C ILE A 241 -12.78 -6.40 16.50
N TYR A 242 -13.67 -7.41 16.48
CA TYR A 242 -14.78 -7.49 17.43
C TYR A 242 -14.34 -7.66 18.90
N ASN A 243 -13.09 -8.02 19.15
CA ASN A 243 -12.54 -8.20 20.48
C ASN A 243 -12.01 -6.88 21.09
N GLY A 244 -12.40 -5.73 20.53
CA GLY A 244 -12.01 -4.40 20.97
C GLY A 244 -11.16 -3.71 19.92
N SER A 245 -9.87 -4.03 19.85
CA SER A 245 -9.01 -3.57 18.75
C SER A 245 -8.18 -4.71 18.23
N PHE A 246 -7.76 -4.61 16.96
CA PHE A 246 -7.01 -5.67 16.29
C PHE A 246 -5.66 -5.16 15.80
N TYR A 247 -4.60 -5.78 16.29
CA TYR A 247 -3.22 -5.47 15.93
C TYR A 247 -2.68 -6.57 15.02
N TYR A 248 -2.03 -6.18 13.93
CA TYR A 248 -1.38 -7.12 13.03
C TYR A 248 -0.05 -6.56 12.55
N THR A 249 1.00 -7.37 12.63
CA THR A 249 2.31 -7.04 12.04
C THR A 249 2.51 -7.91 10.83
N TYR A 250 2.70 -7.28 9.68
CA TYR A 250 3.03 -7.91 8.42
C TYR A 250 4.51 -7.69 8.14
N ASN A 251 5.25 -8.75 7.84
CA ASN A 251 6.66 -8.68 7.50
C ASN A 251 6.86 -9.05 6.01
N PRO A 252 6.57 -8.13 5.07
CA PRO A 252 6.81 -8.37 3.65
C PRO A 252 8.30 -8.36 3.31
N ASP A 253 8.65 -8.79 2.10
CA ASP A 253 9.96 -8.56 1.51
C ASP A 253 9.83 -7.61 0.31
N TYR A 254 9.44 -6.36 0.60
CA TYR A 254 9.30 -5.33 -0.43
C TYR A 254 10.62 -4.63 -0.68
N TYR A 255 11.07 -4.63 -1.94
CA TYR A 255 12.31 -4.01 -2.36
C TYR A 255 12.04 -2.82 -3.27
N PHE A 256 12.87 -1.80 -3.11
CA PHE A 256 12.85 -0.61 -3.94
C PHE A 256 13.76 -0.80 -5.16
N TYR A 257 13.19 -0.70 -6.35
CA TYR A 257 13.93 -0.85 -7.60
C TYR A 257 14.35 0.51 -8.15
N LEU A 258 15.58 0.62 -8.69
CA LEU A 258 16.03 1.83 -9.36
C LEU A 258 15.10 2.11 -10.56
N TYR A 259 14.55 3.31 -10.57
CA TYR A 259 13.53 3.74 -11.53
C TYR A 259 14.06 4.79 -12.51
N THR A 260 15.02 5.63 -12.09
CA THR A 260 15.78 6.59 -12.91
C THR A 260 17.04 7.05 -12.19
#